data_AF-A0A7C7RFT0-F1
#
_entry.id   AF-A0A7C7RFT0-F1
#
_cell.length_a   1.000
_cell.length_b   1.000
_cell.length_c   1.000
_cell.angle_alpha   90.00
_cell.angle_beta   90.00
_cell.angle_gamma   90.00
#
_symmetry.space_group_name_H-M   'P 1'
#
loop_
_entity.id
_entity.type
_entity.pdbx_description
1 polymer ?
#
loop_
_entity_poly.entity_id
_entity_poly.type
_entity_poly.pdbx_seq_one_letter_code
_entity_poly.pdbx_strand_id
1 'polypeptide(L)'
;INPTGRFVVGGPVGDCGVTGRKIVVDTYGGMARHGGGCFSGKDPSKVDRSASYACRYITKNIVAAGLADRCEIQISYAIGVAEPTSISINTYGTGNLPDEKIERLVVQHFDLRPYGLVEMLDLLRPIYLKTAAYGHFGREDEEFTWERTDKAEELKEATGL
;
A
#
# COMPACT_ATOMS: atom_id res chain seq x y z
N ILE A 1 -10.68 -12.54 -26.30
CA ILE A 1 -11.37 -12.42 -27.61
C ILE A 1 -11.93 -11.01 -27.70
N ASN A 2 -11.68 -10.29 -28.80
CA ASN A 2 -11.92 -8.85 -28.90
C ASN A 2 -13.38 -8.52 -29.29
N PRO A 3 -14.19 -7.89 -28.42
CA PRO A 3 -15.61 -7.62 -28.70
C PRO A 3 -15.84 -6.57 -29.81
N THR A 4 -14.86 -5.70 -30.04
CA THR A 4 -14.90 -4.67 -31.10
C THR A 4 -14.38 -5.17 -32.46
N GLY A 5 -14.03 -6.46 -32.55
CA GLY A 5 -13.45 -7.06 -33.75
C GLY A 5 -11.95 -6.83 -33.87
N ARG A 6 -11.50 -6.23 -34.98
CA ARG A 6 -10.07 -6.10 -35.31
C ARG A 6 -9.40 -5.04 -34.44
N PHE A 7 -8.27 -5.41 -33.83
CA PHE A 7 -7.41 -4.49 -33.10
C PHE A 7 -5.98 -4.62 -33.64
N VAL A 8 -5.64 -3.78 -34.63
CA VAL A 8 -4.34 -3.82 -35.34
C VAL A 8 -3.45 -2.64 -34.96
N VAL A 9 -4.03 -1.43 -34.92
CA VAL A 9 -3.34 -0.22 -34.45
C VAL A 9 -3.59 -0.08 -32.95
N GLY A 10 -2.52 0.00 -32.15
CA GLY A 10 -2.59 0.17 -30.71
C GLY A 10 -1.42 1.01 -30.18
N GLY A 11 -1.28 1.07 -28.86
CA GLY A 11 -0.25 1.88 -28.20
C GLY A 11 -0.47 3.38 -28.37
N PRO A 12 0.58 4.21 -28.19
CA PRO A 12 0.49 5.68 -28.25
C PRO A 12 -0.04 6.27 -29.56
N VAL A 13 -0.01 5.49 -30.66
CA VAL A 13 -0.58 5.89 -31.95
C VAL A 13 -2.11 5.92 -31.90
N GLY A 14 -2.73 5.05 -31.09
CA GLY A 14 -4.19 4.93 -30.99
C GLY A 14 -4.81 5.72 -29.84
N ASP A 15 -4.07 5.93 -28.75
CA ASP A 15 -4.53 6.68 -27.58
C ASP A 15 -3.34 7.27 -26.79
N CYS A 16 -3.49 8.50 -26.29
CA CYS A 16 -2.45 9.19 -25.54
C CYS A 16 -2.38 8.68 -24.09
N GLY A 17 -1.23 8.12 -23.71
CA GLY A 17 -0.95 7.69 -22.34
C GLY A 17 -0.25 8.78 -21.53
N VAL A 18 -0.65 8.96 -20.27
CA VAL A 18 0.08 9.79 -19.30
C VAL A 18 0.23 9.07 -17.96
N THR A 19 1.33 9.36 -17.27
CA THR A 19 1.67 8.77 -15.96
C THR A 19 0.54 9.01 -14.94
N GLY A 20 0.21 7.98 -14.15
CA GLY A 20 -0.79 8.09 -13.09
C GLY A 20 -2.25 8.00 -13.55
N ARG A 21 -2.53 7.52 -14.77
CA ARG A 21 -3.90 7.29 -15.26
C ARG A 21 -4.40 5.85 -15.12
N LYS A 22 -3.74 5.08 -14.26
CA LYS A 22 -4.07 3.68 -13.96
C LYS A 22 -4.01 3.37 -12.45
N ILE A 23 -4.14 4.37 -11.57
CA ILE A 23 -4.01 4.21 -10.11
C ILE A 23 -4.91 3.13 -9.48
N VAL A 24 -6.12 2.91 -10.02
CA VAL A 24 -7.01 1.83 -9.53
C VAL A 24 -6.52 0.44 -9.98
N VAL A 25 -5.93 0.36 -11.18
CA VAL A 25 -5.29 -0.86 -11.70
C VAL A 25 -3.99 -1.14 -10.94
N ASP A 26 -3.24 -0.10 -10.58
CA ASP A 26 -2.00 -0.21 -9.82
C ASP A 26 -2.22 -0.72 -8.38
N THR A 27 -3.44 -0.57 -7.85
CA THR A 27 -3.79 -0.88 -6.46
C THR A 27 -4.75 -2.07 -6.34
N TYR A 28 -6.01 -1.83 -5.97
CA TYR A 28 -6.93 -2.86 -5.49
C TYR A 28 -8.11 -3.09 -6.44
N GLY A 29 -8.05 -2.61 -7.69
CA GLY A 29 -9.09 -2.86 -8.70
C GLY A 29 -10.49 -2.35 -8.33
N GLY A 30 -10.58 -1.36 -7.42
CA GLY A 30 -11.83 -0.82 -6.92
C GLY A 30 -12.36 -1.50 -5.65
N MET A 31 -11.67 -2.50 -5.12
CA MET A 31 -12.07 -3.20 -3.89
C MET A 31 -11.85 -2.38 -2.61
N ALA A 32 -10.91 -1.43 -2.64
CA ALA A 32 -10.58 -0.54 -1.53
C ALA A 32 -10.58 0.93 -1.98
N ARG A 33 -10.71 1.84 -1.02
CA ARG A 33 -10.70 3.28 -1.27
C ARG A 33 -9.29 3.77 -1.66
N HIS A 34 -9.22 4.84 -2.45
CA HIS A 34 -7.96 5.37 -2.97
C HIS A 34 -7.81 6.86 -2.64
N GLY A 35 -6.64 7.27 -2.14
CA GLY A 35 -6.37 8.65 -1.71
C GLY A 35 -6.12 9.65 -2.84
N GLY A 36 -5.84 9.15 -4.06
CA GLY A 36 -5.76 9.93 -5.29
C GLY A 36 -4.35 10.12 -5.87
N GLY A 37 -3.31 9.99 -5.05
CA GLY A 37 -1.91 10.11 -5.48
C GLY A 37 -1.47 8.96 -6.40
N CYS A 38 -0.82 9.27 -7.53
CA CYS A 38 -0.19 8.26 -8.37
C CYS A 38 1.18 7.81 -7.84
N PHE A 39 1.69 6.66 -8.30
CA PHE A 39 2.97 6.11 -7.84
C PHE A 39 4.12 6.43 -8.77
N SER A 40 4.08 5.99 -10.04
CA SER A 40 5.18 6.06 -11.01
C SER A 40 5.74 7.48 -11.21
N GLY A 41 7.07 7.60 -11.31
CA GLY A 41 7.78 8.89 -11.46
C GLY A 41 8.11 9.63 -10.15
N LYS A 42 7.71 9.13 -8.99
CA LYS A 42 7.97 9.74 -7.67
C LYS A 42 9.07 8.99 -6.92
N ASP A 43 10.03 9.67 -6.33
CA ASP A 43 10.97 9.07 -5.36
C ASP A 43 10.26 8.83 -4.00
N PRO A 44 10.81 8.01 -3.08
CA PRO A 44 10.07 7.56 -1.91
C PRO A 44 9.88 8.62 -0.81
N SER A 45 10.45 9.83 -0.97
CA SER A 45 10.07 10.96 -0.11
C SER A 45 8.61 11.42 -0.32
N LYS A 46 7.97 11.02 -1.43
CA LYS A 46 6.59 11.38 -1.75
C LYS A 46 5.64 10.35 -1.12
N VAL A 47 4.94 10.78 -0.08
CA VAL A 47 4.03 9.94 0.71
C VAL A 47 2.92 9.28 -0.11
N ASP A 48 2.53 9.85 -1.25
CA ASP A 48 1.63 9.21 -2.21
C ASP A 48 2.08 7.77 -2.57
N ARG A 49 3.39 7.54 -2.68
CA ARG A 49 3.97 6.21 -2.91
C ARG A 49 4.33 5.52 -1.60
N SER A 50 5.20 6.13 -0.79
CA SER A 50 5.78 5.45 0.38
C SER A 50 4.74 5.12 1.45
N ALA A 51 3.80 6.02 1.74
CA ALA A 51 2.74 5.73 2.69
C ALA A 51 1.74 4.72 2.13
N SER A 52 1.43 4.76 0.84
CA SER A 52 0.59 3.74 0.20
C SER A 52 1.20 2.33 0.29
N TYR A 53 2.53 2.22 0.11
CA TYR A 53 3.26 0.96 0.29
C TYR A 53 3.25 0.52 1.75
N ALA A 54 3.47 1.44 2.69
CA ALA A 54 3.40 1.12 4.11
C ALA A 54 1.99 0.70 4.54
N CYS A 55 0.93 1.34 4.04
CA CYS A 55 -0.45 0.93 4.26
C CYS A 55 -0.68 -0.52 3.79
N ARG A 56 -0.16 -0.90 2.61
CA ARG A 56 -0.20 -2.28 2.13
C ARG A 56 0.56 -3.22 3.07
N TYR A 57 1.78 -2.86 3.45
CA TYR A 57 2.61 -3.65 4.36
C TYR A 57 1.92 -3.90 5.70
N ILE A 58 1.39 -2.85 6.31
CA ILE A 58 0.69 -2.90 7.59
C ILE A 58 -0.55 -3.80 7.51
N THR A 59 -1.44 -3.55 6.54
CA THR A 59 -2.67 -4.34 6.38
C THR A 59 -2.37 -5.80 6.05
N LYS A 60 -1.35 -6.09 5.24
CA LYS A 60 -0.92 -7.46 4.94
C LYS A 60 -0.42 -8.17 6.20
N ASN A 61 0.36 -7.49 7.05
CA ASN A 61 0.85 -8.04 8.32
C ASN A 61 -0.28 -8.25 9.35
N ILE A 62 -1.25 -7.32 9.46
CA ILE A 62 -2.43 -7.47 10.32
C ILE A 62 -3.21 -8.73 9.94
N VAL A 63 -3.46 -8.95 8.64
CA VAL A 63 -4.18 -10.13 8.15
C VAL A 63 -3.35 -11.40 8.34
N ALA A 64 -2.05 -11.37 8.03
CA ALA A 64 -1.15 -12.52 8.22
C ALA A 64 -0.98 -12.91 9.70
N ALA A 65 -1.04 -11.95 10.62
CA ALA A 65 -1.04 -12.18 12.07
C ALA A 65 -2.35 -12.81 12.59
N GLY A 66 -3.38 -12.91 11.74
CA GLY A 66 -4.71 -13.39 12.13
C GLY A 66 -5.46 -12.38 12.99
N LEU A 67 -5.13 -11.08 12.93
CA LEU A 67 -5.84 -10.05 13.69
C LEU A 67 -7.18 -9.67 13.04
N ALA A 68 -7.31 -9.87 11.72
CA ALA A 68 -8.55 -9.69 10.96
C ALA A 68 -8.49 -10.48 9.63
N ASP A 69 -9.63 -10.88 9.08
CA ASP A 69 -9.70 -11.48 7.74
C ASP A 69 -9.63 -10.41 6.63
N ARG A 70 -10.07 -9.19 6.94
CA ARG A 70 -10.06 -8.04 6.05
C ARG A 70 -9.68 -6.79 6.83
N CYS A 71 -8.77 -5.98 6.30
CA CYS A 71 -8.37 -4.72 6.91
C CYS A 71 -8.19 -3.64 5.85
N GLU A 72 -8.75 -2.45 6.08
CA GLU A 72 -8.42 -1.23 5.36
C GLU A 72 -7.79 -0.23 6.33
N ILE A 73 -6.75 0.47 5.88
CA ILE A 73 -6.09 1.55 6.62
C ILE A 73 -6.12 2.82 5.78
N GLN A 74 -6.33 3.96 6.43
CA GLN A 74 -6.15 5.28 5.84
C GLN A 74 -5.15 6.08 6.68
N ILE A 75 -4.18 6.71 6.01
CA ILE A 75 -3.20 7.62 6.61
C ILE A 75 -3.21 8.94 5.84
N SER A 76 -3.16 10.06 6.54
CA SER A 76 -3.05 11.40 5.93
C SER A 76 -1.86 12.18 6.50
N TYR A 77 -1.32 13.12 5.72
CA TYR A 77 -0.20 13.97 6.11
C TYR A 77 -0.48 15.43 5.74
N ALA A 78 0.07 16.35 6.54
CA ALA A 78 0.20 17.75 6.17
C ALA A 78 1.61 18.04 5.64
N ILE A 79 1.72 18.90 4.63
CA ILE A 79 3.03 19.27 4.06
C ILE A 79 3.92 19.89 5.14
N GLY A 80 5.16 19.38 5.25
CA GLY A 80 6.13 19.85 6.26
C GLY A 80 5.95 19.26 7.66
N VAL A 81 4.95 18.40 7.89
CA VAL A 81 4.75 17.68 9.15
C VAL A 81 5.20 16.23 8.99
N ALA A 82 6.06 15.76 9.89
CA ALA A 82 6.60 14.40 9.82
C ALA A 82 5.57 13.36 10.26
N GLU A 83 4.84 13.62 11.35
CA GLU A 83 3.82 12.71 11.85
C GLU A 83 2.58 12.73 10.96
N PRO A 84 1.88 11.59 10.80
CA PRO A 84 0.57 11.55 10.18
C PRO A 84 -0.42 12.49 10.89
N THR A 85 -1.25 13.19 10.12
CA THR A 85 -2.36 13.98 10.66
C THR A 85 -3.54 13.11 11.08
N SER A 86 -3.70 11.94 10.47
CA SER A 86 -4.68 10.95 10.88
C SER A 86 -4.24 9.55 10.49
N ILE A 87 -4.66 8.58 11.30
CA ILE A 87 -4.62 7.14 11.02
C ILE A 87 -6.04 6.63 11.31
N SER A 88 -6.55 5.72 10.49
CA SER A 88 -7.79 5.01 10.81
C SER A 88 -7.73 3.58 10.28
N ILE A 89 -8.29 2.65 11.05
CA ILE A 89 -8.41 1.23 10.72
C ILE A 89 -9.89 0.88 10.57
N ASN A 90 -10.20 -0.01 9.62
CA ASN A 90 -11.49 -0.63 9.49
C ASN A 90 -11.33 -2.12 9.15
N THR A 91 -11.71 -3.00 10.07
CA THR A 91 -11.65 -4.46 9.84
C THR A 91 -12.95 -5.04 9.29
N TYR A 92 -13.95 -4.20 9.01
CA TYR A 92 -15.27 -4.60 8.49
C TYR A 92 -15.96 -5.68 9.34
N GLY A 93 -15.73 -5.67 10.65
CA GLY A 93 -16.28 -6.66 11.59
C GLY A 93 -15.60 -8.02 11.56
N THR A 94 -14.45 -8.16 10.89
CA THR A 94 -13.66 -9.40 10.85
C THR A 94 -12.50 -9.40 11.84
N GLY A 95 -12.31 -8.31 12.59
CA GLY A 95 -11.25 -8.18 13.57
C GLY A 95 -11.47 -9.04 14.81
N ASN A 96 -10.42 -9.71 15.27
CA ASN A 96 -10.35 -10.39 16.57
C ASN A 96 -10.15 -9.40 17.73
N LEU A 97 -9.87 -8.15 17.42
CA LEU A 97 -9.76 -7.02 18.35
C LEU A 97 -10.55 -5.82 17.80
N PRO A 98 -11.00 -4.90 18.67
CA PRO A 98 -11.53 -3.61 18.24
C PRO A 98 -10.54 -2.83 17.36
N ASP A 99 -11.05 -2.13 16.36
CA ASP A 99 -10.23 -1.37 15.39
C ASP A 99 -9.31 -0.36 16.09
N GLU A 100 -9.74 0.25 17.20
CA GLU A 100 -8.92 1.20 17.97
C GLU A 100 -7.73 0.53 18.66
N LYS A 101 -7.83 -0.77 19.00
CA LYS A 101 -6.68 -1.52 19.54
C LYS A 101 -5.69 -1.84 18.43
N ILE A 102 -6.19 -2.22 17.25
CA ILE A 102 -5.34 -2.48 16.08
C ILE A 102 -4.61 -1.20 15.66
N GLU A 103 -5.30 -0.06 15.66
CA GLU A 103 -4.70 1.24 15.38
C GLU A 103 -3.53 1.57 16.35
N ARG A 104 -3.70 1.29 17.65
CA ARG A 104 -2.62 1.48 18.63
C ARG A 104 -1.42 0.58 18.37
N LEU A 105 -1.64 -0.68 17.99
CA LEU A 105 -0.56 -1.59 17.59
C LEU A 105 0.18 -1.05 16.36
N VAL A 106 -0.55 -0.50 15.38
CA VAL A 106 0.07 0.11 14.21
C VAL A 106 1.00 1.25 14.61
N VAL A 107 0.56 2.17 15.48
CA VAL A 107 1.39 3.28 15.96
C VAL A 107 2.61 2.81 16.77
N GLN A 108 2.49 1.69 17.48
CA GLN A 108 3.58 1.15 18.32
C GLN A 108 4.65 0.40 17.51
N HIS A 109 4.26 -0.31 16.44
CA HIS A 109 5.15 -1.24 15.73
C HIS A 109 5.69 -0.70 14.40
N PHE A 110 5.12 0.40 13.87
CA PHE A 110 5.49 0.97 12.58
C PHE A 110 5.82 2.47 12.71
N ASP A 111 7.00 2.88 12.24
CA ASP A 111 7.35 4.30 12.13
C ASP A 111 6.73 4.90 10.86
N LEU A 112 5.64 5.64 11.05
CA LEU A 112 4.85 6.21 9.97
C LEU A 112 5.33 7.58 9.49
N ARG A 113 6.46 8.09 9.99
CA ARG A 113 7.06 9.33 9.48
C ARG A 113 7.70 9.06 8.12
N PRO A 114 7.75 10.00 7.16
CA PRO A 114 8.32 9.77 5.83
C PRO A 114 9.71 9.14 5.82
N TYR A 115 10.59 9.53 6.75
CA TYR A 115 11.90 8.89 6.92
C TYR A 115 11.79 7.43 7.40
N GLY A 116 10.95 7.18 8.40
CA GLY A 116 10.64 5.83 8.89
C GLY A 116 10.10 4.92 7.79
N LEU A 117 9.20 5.42 6.93
CA LEU A 117 8.67 4.66 5.79
C LEU A 117 9.77 4.21 4.82
N VAL A 118 10.75 5.07 4.58
CA VAL A 118 11.87 4.81 3.67
C VAL A 118 12.81 3.76 4.23
N GLU A 119 13.17 3.89 5.51
CA GLU A 119 14.06 2.95 6.21
C GLU A 119 13.38 1.57 6.39
N MET A 120 12.15 1.56 6.91
CA MET A 120 11.37 0.34 7.18
C MET A 120 11.22 -0.55 5.96
N LEU A 121 11.04 0.05 4.78
CA LEU A 121 10.81 -0.66 3.53
C LEU A 121 12.03 -0.67 2.60
N ASP A 122 13.19 -0.18 3.06
CA ASP A 122 14.42 -0.11 2.26
C ASP A 122 14.16 0.47 0.85
N LEU A 123 13.64 1.70 0.78
CA LEU A 123 13.11 2.27 -0.46
C LEU A 123 14.13 3.02 -1.31
N LEU A 124 15.34 3.31 -0.80
CA LEU A 124 16.38 4.05 -1.54
C LEU A 124 17.17 3.14 -2.49
N ARG A 125 16.44 2.43 -3.35
CA ARG A 125 16.98 1.45 -4.31
C ARG A 125 16.28 1.57 -5.67
N PRO A 126 16.92 1.13 -6.77
CA PRO A 126 16.32 1.16 -8.11
C PRO A 126 15.32 0.00 -8.34
N ILE A 127 14.28 -0.09 -7.52
CA ILE A 127 13.35 -1.24 -7.47
C ILE A 127 12.01 -1.04 -8.20
N TYR A 128 11.75 0.16 -8.70
CA TYR A 128 10.39 0.59 -9.07
C TYR A 128 9.95 0.24 -10.49
N LEU A 129 10.88 -0.11 -11.40
CA LEU A 129 10.51 -0.34 -12.80
C LEU A 129 9.52 -1.51 -12.94
N LYS A 130 9.71 -2.58 -12.17
CA LYS A 130 8.83 -3.76 -12.17
C LYS A 130 7.41 -3.44 -11.67
N THR A 131 7.22 -2.39 -10.85
CA THR A 131 5.90 -2.02 -10.32
C THR A 131 5.03 -1.30 -11.34
N ALA A 132 5.62 -0.70 -12.38
CA ALA A 132 4.91 0.18 -13.33
C ALA A 132 3.91 -0.54 -14.26
N ALA A 133 3.82 -1.86 -14.18
CA ALA A 133 2.82 -2.67 -14.86
C ALA A 133 2.45 -3.88 -14.00
N TYR A 134 1.24 -4.40 -14.19
CA TYR A 134 0.69 -5.58 -13.49
C TYR A 134 0.49 -5.40 -11.97
N GLY A 135 0.27 -4.16 -11.52
CA GLY A 135 -0.04 -3.85 -10.13
C GLY A 135 1.19 -3.67 -9.25
N HIS A 136 1.08 -2.79 -8.27
CA HIS A 136 2.10 -2.56 -7.25
C HIS A 136 1.97 -3.54 -6.06
N PHE A 137 0.79 -4.14 -5.89
CA PHE A 137 0.44 -4.97 -4.74
C PHE A 137 0.06 -6.39 -5.16
N GLY A 138 0.27 -7.35 -4.26
CA GLY A 138 -0.10 -8.76 -4.43
C GLY A 138 0.91 -9.63 -5.17
N ARG A 139 2.12 -9.13 -5.44
CA ARG A 139 3.24 -9.91 -6.02
C ARG A 139 4.36 -9.98 -5.00
N GLU A 140 4.98 -11.13 -4.81
CA GLU A 140 5.99 -11.35 -3.76
C GLU A 140 7.42 -11.37 -4.32
N ASP A 141 7.70 -10.51 -5.30
CA ASP A 141 9.06 -10.31 -5.79
C ASP A 141 9.96 -9.79 -4.66
N GLU A 142 11.24 -10.19 -4.66
CA GLU A 142 12.20 -9.86 -3.59
C GLU A 142 12.32 -8.34 -3.34
N GLU A 143 12.16 -7.53 -4.39
CA GLU A 143 12.24 -6.09 -4.31
C GLU A 143 11.03 -5.43 -3.63
N PHE A 144 9.88 -6.09 -3.54
CA PHE A 144 8.64 -5.54 -2.97
C PHE A 144 8.57 -5.81 -1.48
N THR A 145 9.41 -5.09 -0.74
CA THR A 145 9.51 -5.16 0.72
C THR A 145 8.17 -4.96 1.43
N TRP A 146 7.27 -4.15 0.85
CA TRP A 146 5.91 -3.93 1.37
C TRP A 146 4.97 -5.14 1.25
N GLU A 147 5.40 -6.21 0.58
CA GLU A 147 4.65 -7.47 0.50
C GLU A 147 5.16 -8.51 1.51
N ARG A 148 6.16 -8.20 2.33
CA ARG A 148 6.61 -9.10 3.40
C ARG A 148 5.60 -9.14 4.53
N THR A 149 5.55 -10.26 5.23
CA THR A 149 4.72 -10.48 6.44
C THR A 149 5.57 -10.73 7.69
N ASP A 150 6.74 -10.09 7.75
CA ASP A 150 7.75 -10.24 8.79
C ASP A 150 7.39 -9.55 10.13
N LYS A 151 6.38 -8.67 10.14
CA LYS A 151 5.82 -8.08 11.37
C LYS A 151 4.64 -8.87 11.94
N ALA A 152 4.17 -9.91 11.25
CA ALA A 152 2.96 -10.63 11.65
C ALA A 152 3.09 -11.31 13.02
N GLU A 153 4.22 -12.00 13.28
CA GLU A 153 4.43 -12.67 14.57
C GLU A 153 4.56 -11.67 15.71
N GLU A 154 5.35 -10.60 15.53
CA GLU A 154 5.51 -9.53 16.50
C GLU A 154 4.16 -8.87 16.87
N LEU A 155 3.30 -8.64 15.86
CA LEU A 155 1.95 -8.11 16.08
C LEU A 155 1.06 -9.10 16.84
N LYS A 156 1.14 -10.39 16.53
CA LYS A 156 0.35 -11.42 17.20
C LYS A 156 0.77 -11.55 18.67
N GLU A 157 2.06 -11.64 18.95
CA GLU A 157 2.59 -11.72 20.31
C GLU A 157 2.18 -10.51 21.16
N ALA A 158 2.18 -9.30 20.58
CA ALA A 158 1.75 -8.08 21.27
C ALA A 158 0.29 -8.09 21.73
N THR A 159 -0.55 -8.97 21.16
CA THR A 159 -1.95 -9.14 21.57
C THR A 159 -2.16 -10.15 22.67
N GLY A 160 -1.15 -10.98 22.97
CA GLY A 160 -1.26 -12.12 23.89
C GLY A 160 -2.13 -13.27 23.35
N LEU A 161 -2.33 -13.33 22.03
CA LEU A 161 -3.01 -14.42 21.29
C LEU A 161 -2.05 -15.52 20.85
#